data_AF-A0A3A4UZU7-F1
#
_entry.id   AF-A0A3A4UZU7-F1
#
_cell.length_a   1.000
_cell.length_b   1.000
_cell.length_c   1.000
_cell.angle_alpha   90.00
_cell.angle_beta   90.00
_cell.angle_gamma   90.00
#
_symmetry.space_group_name_H-M   'P 1'
#
loop_
_entity.id
_entity.type
_entity.pdbx_description
1 polymer ?
#
loop_
_entity_poly.entity_id
_entity_poly.type
_entity_poly.pdbx_seq_one_letter_code
_entity_poly.pdbx_strand_id
1 'polypeptide(L)'
;MTKEEARIILLEDALRQAQHTVEFLHNCLLYPSDHHMNGGYNYAYPEQTLKHLEDWNKLAPKEIFCNHSRYEESCKSCVDRVNEYKRLIEAKEIIDDCY
;
A
#
# COMPACT_ATOMS: atom_id res chain seq x y z
N MET A 1 13.00 16.88 -8.62
CA MET A 1 12.09 15.91 -9.27
C MET A 1 11.40 16.58 -10.46
N THR A 2 11.09 15.85 -11.54
CA THR A 2 10.29 16.35 -12.67
C THR A 2 8.79 16.14 -12.44
N LYS A 3 7.92 16.80 -13.22
CA LYS A 3 6.47 16.60 -13.11
C LYS A 3 6.03 15.16 -13.38
N GLU A 4 6.69 14.49 -14.33
CA GLU A 4 6.37 13.11 -14.66
C GLU A 4 6.82 12.17 -13.54
N GLU A 5 8.00 12.40 -12.96
CA GLU A 5 8.46 11.67 -11.77
C GLU A 5 7.51 11.87 -10.58
N ALA A 6 7.05 13.10 -10.33
CA ALA A 6 6.09 13.40 -9.27
C ALA A 6 4.77 12.64 -9.47
N ARG A 7 4.26 12.58 -10.72
CA ARG A 7 3.06 11.79 -11.04
C ARG A 7 3.26 10.31 -10.76
N ILE A 8 4.38 9.75 -11.19
CA ILE A 8 4.69 8.33 -10.97
C ILE A 8 4.72 8.03 -9.47
N ILE A 9 5.41 8.86 -8.67
CA ILE A 9 5.48 8.69 -7.21
C ILE A 9 4.08 8.69 -6.56
N LEU A 10 3.21 9.62 -6.96
CA LEU A 10 1.85 9.69 -6.40
C LEU A 10 0.97 8.52 -6.85
N LEU A 11 1.14 8.04 -8.09
CA LEU A 11 0.43 6.86 -8.60
C LEU A 11 0.89 5.57 -7.91
N GLU A 12 2.19 5.42 -7.65
CA GLU A 12 2.75 4.30 -6.89
C GLU A 12 2.20 4.29 -5.46
N ASP A 13 2.11 5.44 -4.78
CA ASP A 13 1.52 5.53 -3.45
C ASP A 13 0.03 5.16 -3.44
N ALA A 14 -0.74 5.69 -4.39
CA ALA A 14 -2.15 5.33 -4.54
C ALA A 14 -2.32 3.83 -4.79
N LEU A 15 -1.46 3.22 -5.61
CA LEU A 15 -1.49 1.78 -5.86
C LEU A 15 -1.15 0.97 -4.59
N ARG A 16 -0.16 1.38 -3.80
CA ARG A 16 0.14 0.74 -2.52
C ARG A 16 -1.04 0.81 -1.54
N GLN A 17 -1.70 1.97 -1.43
CA GLN A 17 -2.90 2.11 -0.60
C GLN A 17 -4.04 1.19 -1.06
N ALA A 18 -4.24 1.08 -2.38
CA ALA A 18 -5.22 0.16 -2.96
C ALA A 18 -4.89 -1.31 -2.66
N GLN A 19 -3.62 -1.71 -2.80
CA GLN A 19 -3.15 -3.05 -2.43
C GLN A 19 -3.44 -3.37 -0.95
N HIS A 20 -3.12 -2.44 -0.04
CA HIS A 20 -3.41 -2.60 1.39
C HIS A 20 -4.90 -2.76 1.68
N THR A 21 -5.73 -1.96 1.03
CA THR A 21 -7.20 -2.02 1.19
C THR A 21 -7.76 -3.35 0.70
N VAL A 22 -7.33 -3.79 -0.49
CA VAL A 22 -7.77 -5.06 -1.07
C VAL A 22 -7.30 -6.25 -0.24
N GLU A 23 -6.05 -6.25 0.24
CA GLU A 23 -5.53 -7.30 1.12
C GLU A 23 -6.28 -7.36 2.46
N PHE A 24 -6.57 -6.20 3.07
CA PHE A 24 -7.37 -6.12 4.29
C PHE A 24 -8.78 -6.70 4.08
N LEU A 25 -9.48 -6.26 3.03
CA LEU A 25 -10.83 -6.74 2.72
C LEU A 25 -10.84 -8.24 2.40
N HIS A 26 -9.85 -8.72 1.64
CA HIS A 26 -9.66 -10.14 1.35
C HIS A 26 -9.53 -10.95 2.65
N ASN A 27 -8.69 -10.49 3.59
CA ASN A 27 -8.49 -11.17 4.86
C ASN A 27 -9.74 -11.14 5.75
N CYS A 28 -10.50 -10.04 5.77
CA CYS A 28 -11.78 -9.96 6.47
C CYS A 28 -12.83 -10.94 5.91
N LEU A 29 -12.82 -11.17 4.59
CA LEU A 29 -13.73 -12.11 3.93
C LEU A 29 -13.32 -13.58 4.15
N LEU A 30 -12.02 -13.87 4.25
CA LEU A 30 -11.51 -15.21 4.50
C LEU A 30 -11.56 -15.64 5.97
N TYR A 31 -11.38 -14.68 6.89
CA TYR A 31 -11.33 -14.93 8.33
C TYR A 31 -12.30 -14.00 9.07
N PRO A 32 -13.63 -14.17 8.89
CA PRO A 32 -14.58 -13.52 9.78
C PRO A 32 -14.31 -14.06 11.18
N SER A 33 -13.74 -13.23 12.04
CA SER A 33 -13.46 -13.56 13.44
C SER A 33 -14.68 -14.26 14.03
N ASP A 34 -14.50 -15.50 14.47
CA ASP A 34 -15.41 -16.33 15.24
C ASP A 34 -16.83 -15.76 15.44
N HIS A 35 -17.82 -16.36 14.76
CA HIS A 35 -19.19 -16.64 15.23
C HIS A 35 -20.19 -16.67 14.07
N HIS A 36 -20.63 -17.89 13.73
CA HIS A 36 -21.93 -18.17 13.11
C HIS A 36 -22.27 -17.47 11.78
N MET A 37 -21.61 -17.78 10.66
CA MET A 37 -22.30 -17.72 9.36
C MET A 37 -21.88 -18.90 8.46
N ASN A 38 -22.76 -19.91 8.40
CA ASN A 38 -22.84 -20.90 7.33
C ASN A 38 -23.29 -20.22 6.02
N GLY A 39 -22.44 -19.36 5.50
CA GLY A 39 -22.65 -18.61 4.27
C GLY A 39 -21.29 -18.24 3.72
N GLY A 40 -20.51 -19.26 3.35
CA GLY A 40 -19.26 -19.05 2.64
C GLY A 40 -19.49 -18.08 1.49
N TYR A 41 -18.70 -17.02 1.43
CA TYR A 41 -18.70 -16.07 0.33
C TYR A 41 -18.22 -16.79 -0.94
N ASN A 42 -19.10 -17.61 -1.54
CA ASN A 42 -18.86 -18.45 -2.72
C ASN A 42 -18.58 -17.64 -4.01
N TYR A 43 -18.48 -16.31 -3.90
CA TYR A 43 -18.12 -15.38 -4.96
C TYR A 43 -16.84 -14.58 -4.66
N ALA A 44 -16.20 -14.81 -3.51
CA ALA A 44 -14.82 -14.37 -3.34
C ALA A 44 -14.01 -15.19 -4.34
N TYR A 45 -13.32 -14.55 -5.27
CA TYR A 45 -12.27 -15.19 -6.07
C TYR A 45 -10.93 -14.91 -5.37
N PRO A 46 -10.65 -15.55 -4.22
CA PRO A 46 -9.49 -15.22 -3.40
C PRO A 46 -8.20 -15.41 -4.19
N GLU A 47 -8.11 -16.47 -5.00
CA GLU A 47 -6.94 -16.75 -5.85
C GLU A 47 -6.70 -15.66 -6.90
N GLN A 48 -7.76 -15.12 -7.52
CA GLN A 48 -7.64 -14.02 -8.49
C GLN A 48 -7.21 -12.73 -7.79
N THR A 49 -7.75 -12.49 -6.59
CA THR A 49 -7.36 -11.35 -5.75
C THR A 49 -5.88 -11.44 -5.37
N LEU A 50 -5.41 -12.61 -4.94
CA LEU A 50 -4.00 -12.87 -4.63
C LEU A 50 -3.11 -12.65 -5.85
N LYS A 51 -3.49 -13.17 -7.02
CA LYS A 51 -2.75 -12.95 -8.27
C LYS A 51 -2.67 -11.47 -8.64
N HIS A 52 -3.78 -10.73 -8.51
CA HIS A 52 -3.77 -9.28 -8.77
C HIS A 52 -2.89 -8.53 -7.77
N LEU A 53 -2.91 -8.91 -6.49
CA LEU A 53 -2.01 -8.34 -5.49
C LEU A 53 -0.54 -8.64 -5.83
N GLU A 54 -0.21 -9.85 -6.28
CA GLU A 54 1.14 -10.19 -6.75
C GLU A 54 1.57 -9.33 -7.95
N ASP A 55 0.71 -9.15 -8.94
CA ASP A 55 1.00 -8.33 -10.11
C ASP A 55 1.15 -6.84 -9.73
N TRP A 56 0.30 -6.33 -8.85
CA TRP A 56 0.43 -4.96 -8.34
C TRP A 56 1.69 -4.77 -7.50
N ASN A 57 2.09 -5.76 -6.69
CA ASN A 57 3.32 -5.70 -5.91
C ASN A 57 4.58 -5.63 -6.79
N LYS A 58 4.52 -6.09 -8.05
CA LYS A 58 5.63 -5.90 -9.02
C LYS A 58 5.73 -4.46 -9.51
N LEU A 59 4.60 -3.75 -9.59
CA LEU A 59 4.52 -2.36 -10.07
C LEU A 59 4.82 -1.36 -8.97
N ALA A 60 4.25 -1.57 -7.79
CA ALA A 60 4.52 -0.76 -6.60
C ALA A 60 4.80 -1.72 -5.44
N PRO A 61 6.09 -2.09 -5.22
CA PRO A 61 6.47 -2.97 -4.14
C PRO A 61 6.06 -2.42 -2.78
N LYS A 62 5.48 -3.29 -1.95
CA LYS A 62 5.21 -2.95 -0.54
C LYS A 62 6.51 -2.75 0.22
N GLU A 63 6.53 -1.75 1.08
CA GLU A 63 7.68 -1.46 1.92
C GLU A 63 7.83 -2.50 3.03
N ILE A 64 9.07 -2.71 3.47
CA ILE A 64 9.36 -3.54 4.64
C ILE A 64 9.02 -2.71 5.88
N PHE A 65 7.92 -3.07 6.55
CA PHE A 65 7.54 -2.43 7.82
C PHE A 65 8.44 -2.87 8.97
N CYS A 66 8.80 -1.93 9.84
CA CYS A 66 9.34 -2.23 11.16
C CYS A 66 8.23 -2.15 12.21
N ASN A 67 8.38 -2.91 13.30
CA ASN A 67 7.43 -2.94 14.43
C ASN A 67 7.72 -1.88 15.50
N HIS A 68 8.55 -0.88 15.22
CA HIS A 68 8.87 0.15 16.19
C HIS A 68 7.64 1.05 16.42
N SER A 69 7.36 1.34 17.70
CA SER A 69 6.33 2.31 18.09
C SER A 69 6.76 3.76 17.88
N ARG A 70 8.05 4.01 17.62
CA ARG A 70 8.64 5.32 17.35
C ARG A 70 9.74 5.20 16.28
N TYR A 71 10.15 6.34 15.73
CA TYR A 71 11.26 6.38 14.77
C TYR A 71 12.58 5.98 15.43
N GLU A 72 13.35 5.12 14.76
CA GLU A 72 14.68 4.68 15.17
C GLU A 72 15.65 4.88 14.00
N GLU A 73 16.63 5.77 14.16
CA GLU A 73 17.55 6.18 13.08
C GLU A 73 18.43 5.03 12.57
N SER A 74 18.74 4.06 13.44
CA SER A 74 19.49 2.86 13.06
C SER A 74 18.64 1.83 12.30
N CYS A 75 17.31 2.01 12.25
CA CYS A 75 16.42 1.10 11.54
C CYS A 75 16.20 1.57 10.10
N LYS A 76 16.68 0.77 9.13
CA LYS A 76 16.51 1.05 7.70
C LYS A 76 15.04 1.30 7.32
N SER A 77 14.11 0.47 7.77
CA SER A 77 12.67 0.67 7.49
C SER A 77 12.11 1.98 8.04
N CYS A 78 12.58 2.44 9.21
CA CYS A 78 12.17 3.75 9.74
C CYS A 78 12.69 4.88 8.83
N VAL A 79 13.96 4.80 8.41
CA VAL A 79 14.61 5.78 7.54
C VAL A 79 13.95 5.82 6.15
N ASP A 80 13.75 4.65 5.54
CA ASP A 80 13.14 4.49 4.22
C ASP A 80 11.73 5.11 4.21
N ARG A 81 10.91 4.82 5.23
CA ARG A 81 9.56 5.40 5.37
C ARG A 81 9.57 6.92 5.50
N VAL A 82 10.51 7.49 6.25
CA VAL A 82 10.63 8.95 6.38
C VAL A 82 11.06 9.58 5.05
N ASN A 83 11.99 8.94 4.34
CA ASN A 83 12.43 9.43 3.03
C ASN A 83 11.31 9.35 1.99
N GLU A 84 10.51 8.28 2.00
CA GLU A 84 9.35 8.18 1.11
C GLU A 84 8.31 9.26 1.43
N TYR A 85 8.03 9.52 2.71
CA TYR A 85 7.11 10.60 3.09
C TYR A 85 7.60 11.97 2.59
N LYS A 86 8.91 12.25 2.66
CA LYS A 86 9.48 13.48 2.10
C LYS A 86 9.31 13.54 0.58
N ARG A 87 9.54 12.44 -0.13
CA ARG A 87 9.34 12.35 -1.59
C ARG A 87 7.88 12.59 -1.98
N LEU A 88 6.93 12.08 -1.19
CA LEU A 88 5.50 12.29 -1.42
C LEU A 88 5.09 13.75 -1.22
N ILE A 89 5.65 14.43 -0.21
CA ILE A 89 5.43 15.87 0.00
C ILE A 89 5.97 16.66 -1.20
N GLU A 90 7.23 16.44 -1.59
CA GLU A 90 7.86 17.12 -2.73
C GLU A 90 7.06 16.87 -4.03
N ALA A 91 6.60 15.63 -4.25
CA ALA A 91 5.79 15.29 -5.41
C ALA A 91 4.44 16.02 -5.43
N LYS A 92 3.79 16.19 -4.27
CA LYS A 92 2.53 16.95 -4.17
C LYS A 92 2.74 18.43 -4.47
N GLU A 93 3.76 19.04 -3.87
CA GLU A 93 4.09 20.45 -4.09
C GLU A 93 4.32 20.75 -5.59
N ILE A 94 5.07 19.89 -6.29
CA ILE A 94 5.31 20.02 -7.74
C ILE A 94 4.03 19.95 -8.58
N ILE A 95 3.05 19.13 -8.16
CA ILE A 95 1.78 18.96 -8.89
C ILE A 95 0.82 20.11 -8.59
N ASP A 96 0.78 20.59 -7.35
CA ASP A 96 -0.11 21.64 -6.89
C ASP A 96 0.34 23.03 -7.38
N ASP A 97 1.65 23.29 -7.50
CA ASP A 97 2.23 24.54 -8.06
C ASP A 97 1.90 24.78 -9.55
N CYS A 98 1.16 23.87 -10.19
CA CYS A 98 0.74 23.95 -11.59
C CYS A 98 -0.71 24.44 -11.81
N TYR A 99 -1.44 24.82 -10.75
CA TYR A 99 -2.82 25.32 -10.79
C TYR A 99 -2.95 26.69 -10.10
#